data_AF-A0A7Y3XXE4-F1
#
_entry.id   AF-A0A7Y3XXE4-F1
#
_cell.length_a   1.000
_cell.length_b   1.000
_cell.length_c   1.000
_cell.angle_alpha   90.00
_cell.angle_beta   90.00
_cell.angle_gamma   90.00
#
_symmetry.space_group_name_H-M   'P 1'
#
loop_
_entity.id
_entity.type
_entity.pdbx_description
1 polymer ?
#
loop_
_entity_poly.entity_id
_entity_poly.type
_entity_poly.pdbx_seq_one_letter_code
_entity_poly.pdbx_strand_id
1 'polypeptide(L)'
;MIKALSEKLKKKKKGFTLIELIIVIAIIAIIAGFAIPNFIKVRNNAKIDADINLGRTIAQAVEVMTVDGTIGADKKITFTVGGKGELSPEGENREDAEKIQGYIKEGTLKLQAKDAKGSLVITIDSEGKVTLIEASTAEGQSEGQNKLYPEPSGIFEKNKTEKSGDN
;
A
#
# COMPACT_ATOMS: atom_id res chain seq x y z
N MET A 1 -21.82 25.84 61.47
CA MET A 1 -22.18 24.90 60.38
C MET A 1 -21.13 24.77 59.27
N ILE A 2 -20.32 25.81 58.97
CA ILE A 2 -19.39 25.81 57.81
C ILE A 2 -18.16 24.87 57.97
N LYS A 3 -17.68 24.61 59.20
CA LYS A 3 -16.52 23.72 59.45
C LYS A 3 -16.73 22.27 58.97
N ALA A 4 -17.96 21.76 59.00
CA ALA A 4 -18.27 20.38 58.61
C ALA A 4 -18.22 20.16 57.08
N LEU A 5 -18.39 21.22 56.26
CA LEU A 5 -18.27 21.15 54.81
C LEU A 5 -16.80 21.12 54.35
N SER A 6 -15.91 21.84 55.04
CA SER A 6 -14.47 21.89 54.71
C SER A 6 -13.76 20.55 54.94
N GLU A 7 -14.15 19.80 55.98
CA GLU A 7 -13.61 18.47 56.26
C GLU A 7 -14.04 17.41 55.22
N LYS A 8 -15.26 17.50 54.68
CA LYS A 8 -15.73 16.59 53.61
C LYS A 8 -15.04 16.80 52.26
N LEU A 9 -14.39 17.96 52.03
CA LEU A 9 -13.64 18.28 50.81
C LEU A 9 -12.18 17.80 50.86
N LYS A 10 -11.65 17.45 52.04
CA LYS A 10 -10.34 16.79 52.20
C LYS A 10 -10.42 15.27 51.99
N LYS A 11 -11.28 14.80 51.08
CA LYS A 11 -11.20 13.40 50.61
C LYS A 11 -9.79 13.19 50.09
N LYS A 12 -9.01 12.32 50.74
CA LYS A 12 -7.65 11.96 50.35
C LYS A 12 -7.66 11.64 48.84
N LYS A 13 -7.07 12.52 48.03
CA LYS A 13 -6.77 12.19 46.65
C LYS A 13 -5.77 11.04 46.70
N LYS A 14 -6.25 9.82 46.46
CA LYS A 14 -5.37 8.67 46.24
C LYS A 14 -4.63 8.96 44.93
N GLY A 15 -3.41 9.48 45.05
CA GLY A 15 -2.51 9.63 43.91
C GLY A 15 -2.06 8.27 43.42
N PHE A 16 -1.85 8.16 42.12
CA PHE A 16 -1.22 6.99 41.50
C PHE A 16 0.19 6.83 42.07
N THR A 17 0.58 5.62 42.45
CA THR A 17 1.92 5.37 42.97
C THR A 17 2.92 5.27 41.81
N LEU A 18 4.17 5.66 42.04
CA LEU A 18 5.22 5.53 41.02
C LEU A 18 5.45 4.05 40.65
N ILE A 19 5.30 3.14 41.62
CA ILE A 19 5.48 1.70 41.38
C ILE A 19 4.38 1.13 40.47
N GLU A 20 3.14 1.58 40.61
CA GLU A 20 2.04 1.20 39.70
C GLU A 20 2.35 1.63 38.26
N LEU A 21 2.96 2.80 38.07
CA LEU A 21 3.36 3.27 36.73
C LEU A 21 4.49 2.42 36.15
N ILE A 22 5.49 2.09 36.96
CA ILE A 22 6.68 1.34 36.52
C ILE A 22 6.31 -0.07 36.07
N ILE A 23 5.42 -0.75 36.79
CA ILE A 23 4.98 -2.11 36.42
C ILE A 23 4.20 -2.07 35.09
N VAL A 24 3.36 -1.05 34.88
CA VAL A 24 2.58 -0.92 33.64
C VAL A 24 3.48 -0.73 32.43
N ILE A 25 4.47 0.18 32.50
CA ILE A 25 5.40 0.38 31.37
C ILE A 25 6.27 -0.87 31.12
N ALA A 26 6.62 -1.63 32.17
CA ALA A 26 7.38 -2.87 32.03
C ALA A 26 6.59 -3.93 31.25
N ILE A 27 5.30 -4.11 31.55
CA ILE A 27 4.44 -5.06 30.82
C ILE A 27 4.23 -4.61 29.37
N ILE A 28 3.97 -3.31 29.14
CA ILE A 28 3.83 -2.76 27.78
C ILE A 28 5.12 -2.97 26.96
N ALA A 29 6.30 -2.79 27.56
CA ALA A 29 7.57 -3.02 26.89
C ALA A 29 7.76 -4.47 26.44
N ILE A 30 7.37 -5.45 27.28
CA ILE A 30 7.44 -6.87 26.92
C ILE A 30 6.51 -7.19 25.74
N ILE A 31 5.27 -6.69 25.78
CA ILE A 31 4.29 -6.91 24.69
C ILE A 31 4.75 -6.23 23.40
N ALA A 32 5.19 -4.98 23.51
CA ALA A 32 5.68 -4.20 22.38
C ALA A 32 6.87 -4.88 21.69
N GLY A 33 7.75 -5.56 22.44
CA GLY A 33 8.93 -6.25 21.92
C GLY A 33 8.64 -7.25 20.81
N PHE A 34 7.60 -8.08 20.94
CA PHE A 34 7.21 -9.03 19.88
C PHE A 34 6.10 -8.50 18.98
N ALA A 35 5.23 -7.63 19.49
CA ALA A 35 4.09 -7.12 18.72
C ALA A 35 4.51 -6.16 17.60
N ILE A 36 5.49 -5.28 17.84
CA ILE A 36 5.96 -4.29 16.86
C ILE A 36 6.53 -4.94 15.58
N PRO A 37 7.49 -5.88 15.64
CA PRO A 37 8.04 -6.49 14.42
C PRO A 37 6.97 -7.27 13.64
N ASN A 38 6.09 -7.99 14.34
CA ASN A 38 4.98 -8.69 13.69
C ASN A 38 3.99 -7.73 13.04
N PHE A 39 3.64 -6.63 13.71
CA PHE A 39 2.75 -5.60 13.18
C PHE A 39 3.32 -4.97 11.90
N ILE A 40 4.64 -4.71 11.85
CA ILE A 40 5.30 -4.21 10.63
C ILE A 40 5.18 -5.21 9.49
N LYS A 41 5.42 -6.51 9.73
CA LYS A 41 5.28 -7.56 8.72
C LYS A 41 3.86 -7.64 8.17
N VAL A 42 2.86 -7.73 9.06
CA VAL A 42 1.44 -7.77 8.67
C VAL A 42 1.03 -6.53 7.88
N ARG A 43 1.47 -5.35 8.32
CA ARG A 43 1.18 -4.09 7.61
C ARG A 43 1.80 -4.06 6.21
N ASN A 44 3.04 -4.53 6.05
CA ASN A 44 3.69 -4.59 4.74
C ASN A 44 2.98 -5.59 3.82
N ASN A 45 2.61 -6.76 4.33
CA ASN A 45 1.86 -7.74 3.56
C ASN A 45 0.48 -7.21 3.13
N ALA A 46 -0.22 -6.48 4.02
CA ALA A 46 -1.50 -5.85 3.69
C ALA A 46 -1.39 -4.80 2.58
N LYS A 47 -0.26 -4.07 2.53
CA LYS A 47 0.03 -3.12 1.45
C LYS A 47 0.26 -3.84 0.11
N ILE A 48 1.05 -4.91 0.12
CA ILE A 48 1.27 -5.76 -1.06
C ILE A 48 -0.07 -6.34 -1.55
N ASP A 49 -0.92 -6.82 -0.64
CA ASP A 49 -2.26 -7.33 -0.97
C ASP A 49 -3.16 -6.27 -1.60
N ALA A 50 -3.11 -5.03 -1.10
CA ALA A 50 -3.79 -3.89 -1.72
C ALA A 50 -3.33 -3.66 -3.16
N ASP A 51 -2.02 -3.73 -3.42
CA ASP A 51 -1.46 -3.50 -4.74
C ASP A 51 -1.80 -4.62 -5.72
N ILE A 52 -1.78 -5.89 -5.28
CA ILE A 52 -2.22 -7.03 -6.09
C ILE A 52 -3.70 -6.87 -6.50
N ASN A 53 -4.55 -6.47 -5.56
CA ASN A 53 -5.97 -6.23 -5.84
C ASN A 53 -6.17 -5.02 -6.75
N LEU A 54 -5.36 -3.97 -6.60
CA LEU A 54 -5.34 -2.82 -7.50
C LEU A 54 -4.98 -3.26 -8.92
N GLY A 55 -3.94 -4.07 -9.11
CA GLY A 55 -3.56 -4.61 -10.42
C GLY A 55 -4.71 -5.37 -11.10
N ARG A 56 -5.41 -6.23 -10.36
CA ARG A 56 -6.59 -6.94 -10.88
C ARG A 56 -7.73 -5.99 -11.26
N THR A 57 -7.98 -4.98 -10.43
CA THR A 57 -9.02 -3.96 -10.69
C THR A 57 -8.69 -3.16 -11.96
N ILE A 58 -7.42 -2.77 -12.12
CA ILE A 58 -6.92 -2.11 -13.33
C ILE A 58 -7.08 -3.03 -14.54
N ALA A 59 -6.65 -4.29 -14.45
CA ALA A 59 -6.77 -5.24 -15.54
C ALA A 59 -8.21 -5.39 -16.02
N GLN A 60 -9.15 -5.61 -15.09
CA GLN A 60 -10.58 -5.73 -15.42
C GLN A 60 -11.16 -4.46 -16.03
N ALA A 61 -10.81 -3.28 -15.49
CA ALA A 61 -11.27 -2.02 -16.03
C ALA A 61 -10.75 -1.79 -17.46
N VAL A 62 -9.45 -2.02 -17.68
CA VAL A 62 -8.80 -1.88 -18.99
C VAL A 62 -9.41 -2.85 -20.00
N GLU A 63 -9.65 -4.10 -19.62
CA GLU A 63 -10.31 -5.08 -20.51
C GLU A 63 -11.72 -4.63 -20.90
N VAL A 64 -12.54 -4.15 -19.95
CA VAL A 64 -13.88 -3.62 -20.23
C VAL A 64 -13.80 -2.41 -21.18
N MET A 65 -12.88 -1.48 -20.91
CA MET A 65 -12.69 -0.25 -21.70
C MET A 65 -12.09 -0.53 -23.09
N THR A 66 -11.41 -1.66 -23.27
CA THR A 66 -10.90 -2.06 -24.59
C THR A 66 -12.03 -2.70 -25.41
N VAL A 67 -12.90 -3.49 -24.77
CA VAL A 67 -14.06 -4.10 -25.42
C VAL A 67 -15.11 -3.07 -25.84
N ASP A 68 -15.33 -2.03 -25.04
CA ASP A 68 -16.28 -0.96 -25.37
C ASP A 68 -15.71 0.09 -26.37
N GLY A 69 -14.42 -0.01 -26.70
CA GLY A 69 -13.72 0.87 -27.64
C GLY A 69 -13.26 2.21 -27.04
N THR A 70 -13.32 2.39 -25.72
CA THR A 70 -12.85 3.61 -25.03
C THR A 70 -11.33 3.76 -25.08
N ILE A 71 -10.60 2.64 -25.03
CA ILE A 71 -9.13 2.57 -25.20
C ILE A 71 -8.75 1.54 -26.27
N GLY A 72 -7.57 1.69 -26.88
CA GLY A 72 -7.11 0.78 -27.94
C GLY A 72 -6.35 -0.45 -27.42
N ALA A 73 -6.33 -1.51 -28.23
CA ALA A 73 -5.54 -2.72 -28.03
C ALA A 73 -4.05 -2.55 -28.47
N ASP A 74 -3.25 -3.60 -28.29
CA ASP A 74 -1.84 -3.73 -28.72
C ASP A 74 -0.94 -2.56 -28.30
N LYS A 75 -0.97 -2.21 -27.02
CA LYS A 75 -0.25 -1.04 -26.51
C LYS A 75 0.19 -1.17 -25.06
N LYS A 76 1.14 -0.31 -24.69
CA LYS A 76 1.58 -0.11 -23.31
C LYS A 76 1.01 1.19 -22.76
N ILE A 77 0.28 1.11 -21.65
CA ILE A 77 -0.20 2.27 -20.88
C ILE A 77 0.73 2.49 -19.70
N THR A 78 1.18 3.72 -19.48
CA THR A 78 2.16 4.04 -18.43
C THR A 78 1.58 5.03 -17.43
N PHE A 79 1.86 4.79 -16.16
CA PHE A 79 1.64 5.73 -15.06
C PHE A 79 2.97 6.00 -14.36
N THR A 80 3.25 7.25 -13.99
CA THR A 80 4.30 7.55 -13.01
C THR A 80 3.81 7.22 -11.61
N VAL A 81 4.69 6.70 -10.78
CA VAL A 81 4.47 6.50 -9.34
C VAL A 81 5.03 7.70 -8.59
N GLY A 82 4.15 8.62 -8.22
CA GLY A 82 4.44 9.84 -7.47
C GLY A 82 4.64 9.63 -5.97
N GLY A 83 4.75 10.74 -5.23
CA GLY A 83 4.90 10.72 -3.78
C GLY A 83 3.75 9.98 -3.10
N LYS A 84 4.07 9.13 -2.11
CA LYS A 84 3.11 8.24 -1.43
C LYS A 84 2.44 7.19 -2.34
N GLY A 85 2.99 6.95 -3.54
CA GLY A 85 2.56 5.89 -4.45
C GLY A 85 1.40 6.26 -5.37
N GLU A 86 1.06 7.55 -5.47
CA GLU A 86 0.01 8.04 -6.37
C GLU A 86 0.36 7.76 -7.83
N LEU A 87 -0.59 7.18 -8.59
CA LEU A 87 -0.39 6.90 -10.01
C LEU A 87 -0.92 8.06 -10.84
N SER A 88 -0.04 8.63 -11.68
CA SER A 88 -0.36 9.73 -12.58
C SER A 88 -0.11 9.32 -14.04
N PRO A 89 -1.03 9.60 -14.98
CA PRO A 89 -0.85 9.30 -16.40
C PRO A 89 0.45 9.84 -16.99
N GLU A 90 1.21 9.01 -17.72
CA GLU A 90 2.46 9.40 -18.41
C GLU A 90 2.65 8.61 -19.72
N GLY A 91 3.60 9.06 -20.55
CA GLY A 91 4.06 8.32 -21.73
C GLY A 91 3.26 8.59 -23.00
N GLU A 92 3.45 7.72 -23.99
CA GLU A 92 2.86 7.87 -25.34
C GLU A 92 1.33 7.73 -25.32
N ASN A 93 0.79 6.78 -24.54
CA ASN A 93 -0.65 6.53 -24.42
C ASN A 93 -1.29 7.26 -23.22
N ARG A 94 -0.88 8.51 -22.96
CA ARG A 94 -1.32 9.30 -21.79
C ARG A 94 -2.83 9.53 -21.76
N GLU A 95 -3.46 9.74 -22.90
CA GLU A 95 -4.93 9.94 -22.98
C GLU A 95 -5.69 8.71 -22.49
N ASP A 96 -5.24 7.51 -22.88
CA ASP A 96 -5.84 6.25 -22.42
C ASP A 96 -5.60 6.04 -20.92
N ALA A 97 -4.43 6.43 -20.40
CA ALA A 97 -4.15 6.45 -18.97
C ALA A 97 -5.08 7.43 -18.20
N GLU A 98 -5.38 8.61 -18.75
CA GLU A 98 -6.35 9.56 -18.18
C GLU A 98 -7.76 8.97 -18.15
N LYS A 99 -8.19 8.29 -19.22
CA LYS A 99 -9.48 7.60 -19.26
C LYS A 99 -9.56 6.50 -18.20
N ILE A 100 -8.52 5.68 -18.07
CA ILE A 100 -8.45 4.63 -17.04
C ILE A 100 -8.51 5.23 -15.64
N GLN A 101 -7.81 6.35 -15.41
CA GLN A 101 -7.86 7.08 -14.14
C GLN A 101 -9.26 7.67 -13.86
N GLY A 102 -9.95 8.17 -14.87
CA GLY A 102 -11.33 8.65 -14.74
C GLY A 102 -12.32 7.53 -14.45
N TYR A 103 -12.12 6.35 -15.06
CA TYR A 103 -12.95 5.17 -14.85
C TYR A 103 -12.75 4.60 -13.44
N ILE A 104 -11.50 4.49 -12.99
CA ILE A 104 -11.11 4.00 -11.68
C ILE A 104 -10.95 5.22 -10.75
N LYS A 105 -12.08 5.76 -10.30
CA LYS A 105 -12.24 6.91 -9.38
C LYS A 105 -10.93 7.47 -8.81
N GLU A 106 -10.65 8.74 -9.12
CA GLU A 106 -9.48 9.48 -8.64
C GLU A 106 -9.20 9.25 -7.14
N GLY A 107 -7.94 8.95 -6.83
CA GLY A 107 -7.47 8.67 -5.47
C GLY A 107 -7.45 7.19 -5.08
N THR A 108 -8.04 6.29 -5.87
CA THR A 108 -7.94 4.83 -5.68
C THR A 108 -6.71 4.21 -6.36
N LEU A 109 -6.16 4.87 -7.37
CA LEU A 109 -4.92 4.48 -8.04
C LEU A 109 -3.68 4.86 -7.21
N LYS A 110 -3.40 4.07 -6.17
CA LYS A 110 -2.23 4.26 -5.31
C LYS A 110 -1.55 2.93 -5.00
N LEU A 111 -0.25 2.83 -5.29
CA LEU A 111 0.59 1.74 -4.81
C LEU A 111 1.00 1.98 -3.36
N GLN A 112 0.92 0.95 -2.53
CA GLN A 112 1.18 1.03 -1.10
C GLN A 112 2.47 0.32 -0.68
N ALA A 113 3.02 -0.54 -1.54
CA ALA A 113 4.32 -1.18 -1.37
C ALA A 113 5.41 -0.12 -1.18
N LYS A 114 6.31 -0.38 -0.23
CA LYS A 114 7.31 0.61 0.23
C LYS A 114 8.30 1.02 -0.88
N ASP A 115 8.60 0.09 -1.77
CA ASP A 115 9.68 0.23 -2.75
C ASP A 115 9.18 0.49 -4.18
N ALA A 116 7.85 0.52 -4.39
CA ALA A 116 7.26 0.85 -5.68
C ALA A 116 7.50 2.32 -6.04
N LYS A 117 8.33 2.58 -7.06
CA LYS A 117 8.75 3.92 -7.48
C LYS A 117 9.12 3.93 -8.97
N GLY A 118 8.95 5.06 -9.65
CA GLY A 118 9.26 5.19 -11.08
C GLY A 118 7.96 5.06 -11.87
N SER A 119 7.72 3.92 -12.52
CA SER A 119 6.55 3.76 -13.40
C SER A 119 5.78 2.47 -13.14
N LEU A 120 4.46 2.50 -13.37
CA LEU A 120 3.60 1.34 -13.55
C LEU A 120 3.27 1.22 -15.03
N VAL A 121 3.49 0.05 -15.63
CA VAL A 121 3.22 -0.22 -17.05
C VAL A 121 2.18 -1.33 -17.16
N ILE A 122 1.14 -1.08 -17.95
CA ILE A 122 0.09 -2.03 -18.30
C ILE A 122 0.28 -2.40 -19.77
N THR A 123 0.39 -3.70 -20.07
CA THR A 123 0.53 -4.19 -21.44
C THR A 123 -0.78 -4.86 -21.87
N ILE A 124 -1.33 -4.38 -22.98
CA ILE A 124 -2.56 -4.87 -23.61
C ILE A 124 -2.16 -5.55 -24.92
N ASP A 125 -2.61 -6.77 -25.15
CA ASP A 125 -2.36 -7.48 -26.42
C ASP A 125 -3.30 -7.02 -27.54
N SER A 126 -3.13 -7.59 -28.74
CA SER A 126 -3.96 -7.28 -29.91
C SER A 126 -5.41 -7.74 -29.80
N GLU A 127 -5.74 -8.60 -28.84
CA GLU A 127 -7.10 -9.03 -28.53
C GLU A 127 -7.77 -8.12 -27.49
N GLY A 128 -7.04 -7.13 -26.96
CA GLY A 128 -7.52 -6.20 -25.96
C GLY A 128 -7.46 -6.75 -24.53
N LYS A 129 -6.75 -7.87 -24.32
CA LYS A 129 -6.57 -8.48 -23.01
C LYS A 129 -5.35 -7.91 -22.32
N VAL A 130 -5.45 -7.69 -21.01
CA VAL A 130 -4.28 -7.28 -20.22
C VAL A 130 -3.40 -8.50 -19.98
N THR A 131 -2.15 -8.45 -20.42
CA THR A 131 -1.20 -9.57 -20.32
C THR A 131 -0.18 -9.39 -19.21
N LEU A 132 0.12 -8.14 -18.85
CA LEU A 132 1.11 -7.81 -17.83
C LEU A 132 0.77 -6.46 -17.18
N ILE A 133 0.89 -6.41 -15.86
CA ILE A 133 1.02 -5.14 -15.12
C ILE A 133 2.28 -5.23 -14.28
N GLU A 134 3.19 -4.29 -14.48
CA GLU A 134 4.47 -4.25 -13.77
C GLU A 134 4.72 -2.87 -13.17
N ALA A 135 5.40 -2.82 -12.01
CA ALA A 135 5.84 -1.57 -11.40
C ALA A 135 7.36 -1.55 -11.26
N SER A 136 8.03 -0.47 -11.66
CA SER A 136 9.45 -0.32 -11.42
C SER A 136 9.75 0.04 -9.96
N THR A 137 11.03 -0.01 -9.62
CA THR A 137 11.61 0.68 -8.46
C THR A 137 12.55 1.79 -8.95
N ALA A 138 12.88 2.75 -8.09
CA ALA A 138 13.72 3.91 -8.45
C ALA A 138 15.14 3.56 -8.92
N GLU A 139 15.60 2.31 -8.74
CA GLU A 139 16.95 1.85 -9.06
C GLU A 139 17.03 0.97 -10.33
N GLY A 140 16.07 1.12 -11.26
CA GLY A 140 16.24 0.56 -12.60
C GLY A 140 16.24 -0.97 -12.67
N GLN A 141 15.36 -1.63 -11.93
CA GLN A 141 15.13 -3.06 -12.12
C GLN A 141 14.25 -3.33 -13.36
N SER A 142 14.72 -4.23 -14.22
CA SER A 142 14.21 -4.57 -15.55
C SER A 142 12.73 -4.96 -15.61
N GLU A 143 12.14 -4.78 -16.80
CA GLU A 143 10.87 -5.37 -17.24
C GLU A 143 10.72 -6.82 -16.72
N GLY A 144 9.56 -7.14 -16.16
CA GLY A 144 9.16 -8.47 -15.75
C GLY A 144 9.59 -8.92 -14.36
N GLN A 145 10.30 -8.10 -13.56
CA GLN A 145 10.71 -8.52 -12.22
C GLN A 145 9.63 -8.30 -11.15
N ASN A 146 8.90 -7.18 -11.25
CA ASN A 146 7.95 -6.71 -10.24
C ASN A 146 6.54 -6.70 -10.82
N LYS A 147 5.97 -7.89 -10.98
CA LYS A 147 4.65 -8.09 -11.58
C LYS A 147 3.56 -7.91 -10.52
N LEU A 148 2.51 -7.19 -10.89
CA LEU A 148 1.23 -7.10 -10.15
C LEU A 148 0.23 -8.12 -10.69
N TYR A 149 0.24 -8.32 -12.00
CA TYR A 149 -0.70 -9.14 -12.75
C TYR A 149 0.00 -9.80 -13.95
N PRO A 150 -0.36 -11.03 -14.35
CA PRO A 150 -1.41 -11.89 -13.77
C PRO A 150 -0.99 -12.58 -12.47
N GLU A 151 0.28 -12.93 -12.35
CA GLU A 151 0.86 -13.55 -11.16
C GLU A 151 1.85 -12.58 -10.49
N PRO A 152 1.62 -12.21 -9.22
CA PRO A 152 2.50 -11.28 -8.53
C PRO A 152 3.92 -11.82 -8.35
N SER A 153 4.93 -10.96 -8.54
CA SER A 153 6.34 -11.33 -8.36
C SER A 153 7.17 -10.15 -7.84
N GLY A 154 8.40 -10.43 -7.40
CA GLY A 154 9.35 -9.39 -7.00
C GLY A 154 8.92 -8.71 -5.70
N ILE A 155 8.82 -7.38 -5.69
CA ILE A 155 8.37 -6.62 -4.52
C ILE A 155 6.91 -6.90 -4.11
N PHE A 156 6.14 -7.53 -4.99
CA PHE A 156 4.74 -7.90 -4.75
C PHE A 156 4.56 -9.36 -4.36
N GLU A 157 5.67 -10.11 -4.23
CA GLU A 157 5.64 -11.48 -3.77
C GLU A 157 5.61 -11.53 -2.23
N LYS A 158 4.63 -12.26 -1.68
CA LYS A 158 4.54 -12.46 -0.22
C LYS A 158 5.79 -13.20 0.27
N ASN A 159 6.35 -12.73 1.39
CA ASN A 159 7.49 -13.32 2.09
C ASN A 159 8.87 -13.20 1.40
N LYS A 160 9.02 -12.48 0.27
CA LYS A 160 10.35 -12.26 -0.34
C LYS A 160 11.22 -11.23 0.38
N THR A 161 10.62 -10.33 1.17
CA THR A 161 11.35 -9.34 1.99
C THR A 161 12.22 -9.96 3.10
N GLU A 162 12.24 -11.28 3.25
CA GLU A 162 13.12 -11.99 4.19
C GLU A 162 14.44 -12.48 3.57
N LYS A 163 14.62 -12.46 2.24
CA LYS A 163 15.81 -13.04 1.57
C LYS A 163 16.90 -12.05 1.15
N SER A 164 16.78 -10.76 1.46
CA SER A 164 17.80 -9.75 1.09
C SER A 164 18.52 -9.12 2.30
N GLY A 165 18.65 -9.87 3.40
CA GLY A 165 19.30 -9.40 4.63
C GLY A 165 20.33 -10.36 5.25
N ASP A 166 20.64 -11.48 4.59
CA ASP A 166 21.72 -12.39 5.03
C ASP A 166 22.72 -12.57 3.88
N ASN A 167 23.75 -11.74 3.89
CA ASN A 167 25.13 -12.04 3.53
C ASN A 167 26.03 -10.87 3.93
#